data_AF-A0AA51UL79-F1
#
_entry.id   AF-A0AA51UL79-F1
#
_cell.length_a   1.000
_cell.length_b   1.000
_cell.length_c   1.000
_cell.angle_alpha   90.00
_cell.angle_beta   90.00
_cell.angle_gamma   90.00
#
_symmetry.space_group_name_H-M   'P 1'
#
loop_
_entity.id
_entity.type
_entity.pdbx_description
1 polymer ?
#
loop_
_entity_poly.entity_id
_entity_poly.type
_entity_poly.pdbx_seq_one_letter_code
_entity_poly.pdbx_strand_id
1 'polypeptide(L)' 'MTTTLQESNGQYRLTIPKNLIEYEGFKKGQKFNIIKVQGYLALEPVQ' A
#
# COMPACT_ATOMS: atom_id res chain seq x y z
N MET A 1 7.87 -13.12 0.71
CA MET A 1 8.08 -11.75 1.23
C MET A 1 6.95 -11.46 2.19
N THR A 2 7.24 -11.21 3.46
CA THR A 2 6.22 -10.91 4.48
C THR A 2 6.27 -9.42 4.74
N THR A 3 5.19 -8.70 4.43
CA THR A 3 5.05 -7.30 4.84
C THR A 3 4.37 -7.24 6.19
N THR A 4 4.98 -6.54 7.15
CA THR A 4 4.44 -6.41 8.51
C THR A 4 3.68 -5.09 8.62
N LEU A 5 2.48 -5.13 9.20
CA LEU A 5 1.72 -3.94 9.54
C LEU A 5 2.32 -3.33 10.82
N GLN A 6 2.74 -2.07 10.75
CA GLN A 6 3.37 -1.37 11.87
C GLN A 6 2.40 -0.32 12.42
N GLU A 7 2.21 -0.27 13.74
CA GLU A 7 1.45 0.80 14.40
C GLU A 7 2.42 1.93 14.78
N SER A 8 2.02 3.17 14.49
CA SER A 8 2.79 4.37 14.84
C SER A 8 1.83 5.55 15.05
N ASN A 9 1.77 6.06 16.29
CA ASN A 9 0.93 7.19 16.70
C ASN A 9 -0.57 7.01 16.37
N GLY A 10 -1.11 5.82 16.64
CA GLY A 10 -2.50 5.46 16.36
C GLY A 10 -2.79 5.17 14.89
N GLN A 11 -1.76 5.13 14.02
CA GLN A 11 -1.91 4.83 12.60
C GLN A 11 -1.17 3.55 12.22
N TYR A 12 -1.87 2.67 11.51
CA TYR A 12 -1.26 1.50 10.90
C TYR A 12 -0.61 1.86 9.57
N ARG A 13 0.64 1.43 9.40
CA ARG A 13 1.48 1.69 8.24
C ARG A 13 1.96 0.39 7.64
N LEU A 14 1.94 0.33 6.31
CA LEU A 14 2.44 -0.80 5.53
C LEU A 14 3.51 -0.29 4.56
N THR A 15 4.71 -0.85 4.64
CA THR A 15 5.78 -0.50 3.70
C THR A 15 5.65 -1.38 2.45
N ILE A 16 5.46 -0.72 1.30
CA ILE A 16 5.44 -1.40 0.01
C ILE A 16 6.90 -1.62 -0.44
N PRO A 17 7.30 -2.86 -0.79
CA PRO A 17 8.63 -3.16 -1.31
C PRO A 17 9.01 -2.29 -2.52
N LYS A 18 10.28 -1.85 -2.56
CA LYS A 18 10.80 -0.93 -3.60
C LYS A 18 10.61 -1.46 -5.03
N ASN A 19 10.80 -2.76 -5.24
CA ASN A 19 10.63 -3.40 -6.55
C ASN A 19 9.18 -3.32 -7.07
N LEU A 20 8.18 -3.36 -6.18
CA LEU A 20 6.77 -3.19 -6.58
C LEU A 20 6.47 -1.74 -6.93
N ILE A 21 7.04 -0.79 -6.19
CA ILE A 21 6.93 0.64 -6.50
C ILE A 21 7.50 0.94 -7.90
N GLU A 22 8.66 0.39 -8.23
CA GLU A 22 9.31 0.57 -9.53
C GLU A 22 8.53 -0.10 -10.66
N TYR A 23 8.04 -1.32 -10.44
CA TYR A 23 7.26 -2.08 -11.42
C TYR A 23 5.92 -1.38 -11.76
N GLU A 24 5.18 -0.93 -10.74
CA GLU A 24 3.89 -0.25 -10.91
C GLU A 24 4.03 1.25 -11.25
N GLY A 25 5.25 1.80 -11.21
CA GLY A 25 5.51 3.22 -11.48
C GLY A 25 4.92 4.18 -10.44
N PHE A 26 4.76 3.73 -9.19
CA PHE A 26 4.17 4.54 -8.12
C PHE A 26 5.06 5.72 -7.73
N LYS A 27 4.44 6.87 -7.49
CA LYS A 27 5.15 8.11 -7.11
C LYS A 27 4.87 8.49 -5.66
N LYS A 28 5.86 9.13 -5.02
CA LYS A 28 5.70 9.67 -3.68
C LYS A 28 4.55 10.69 -3.67
N GLY A 29 3.61 10.51 -2.74
CA GLY A 29 2.43 11.37 -2.61
C GLY A 29 1.23 10.97 -3.46
N GLN A 30 1.35 9.93 -4.31
CA GLN A 30 0.23 9.34 -5.02
C GLN A 30 -0.79 8.78 -4.01
N LYS A 31 -2.07 9.04 -4.27
CA LYS A 31 -3.18 8.61 -3.42
C LYS A 31 -3.83 7.37 -4.01
N PHE A 32 -4.27 6.48 -3.12
CA PHE A 32 -4.94 5.23 -3.47
C PHE A 32 -6.16 5.04 -2.57
N ASN A 33 -7.24 4.50 -3.13
CA ASN A 33 -8.32 3.89 -2.37
C ASN A 33 -7.88 2.51 -1.89
N ILE A 34 -8.17 2.19 -0.63
CA ILE A 34 -7.97 0.84 -0.09
C ILE A 34 -9.29 0.10 -0.20
N ILE A 35 -9.33 -0.96 -1.00
CA ILE A 35 -10.52 -1.77 -1.24
C ILE A 35 -10.37 -3.14 -0.59
N LYS A 36 -11.39 -3.58 0.13
CA LYS A 36 -11.44 -4.93 0.68
C LYS A 36 -11.99 -5.89 -0.38
N VAL A 37 -11.15 -6.80 -0.86
CA VAL A 37 -11.54 -7.92 -1.71
C VAL A 37 -11.52 -9.20 -0.85
N GLN A 38 -12.28 -10.22 -1.23
CA GLN A 38 -12.31 -11.47 -0.47
C GLN A 38 -10.89 -12.08 -0.41
N GLY A 39 -10.27 -12.04 0.77
CA GLY A 39 -8.95 -12.61 1.04
C GLY A 39 -7.77 -11.64 0.98
N TYR A 40 -7.95 -10.38 0.52
CA TYR A 40 -6.86 -9.39 0.48
C TYR A 40 -7.34 -7.94 0.43
N LEU A 41 -6.43 -6.99 0.69
CA LEU A 41 -6.65 -5.56 0.45
C LEU A 41 -6.04 -5.18 -0.89
N ALA A 42 -6.82 -4.54 -1.75
CA ALA A 42 -6.38 -3.99 -3.03
C ALA A 42 -6.12 -2.48 -2.91
N LEU A 43 -5.18 -1.97 -3.70
CA LEU A 43 -4.90 -0.54 -3.84
C LEU A 43 -5.38 -0.09 -5.22
N GLU A 44 -6.34 0.82 -5.26
CA GLU A 44 -6.86 1.41 -6.49
C GLU A 44 -6.38 2.86 -6.61
N PRO A 45 -5.72 3.28 -7.70
CA PRO A 45 -5.27 4.65 -7.87
C PRO A 45 -6.44 5.65 -7.87
N VAL A 46 -6.27 6.78 -7.18
CA VAL A 46 -7.20 7.91 -7.30
C VAL A 46 -6.83 8.69 -8.56
N GLN A 47 -7.79 8.87 -9.49
CA GLN A 47 -7.63 9.71 -10.69
C GLN A 47 -7.55 11.20 -10.34
#